data_AF-A0A7S7NS29-F1
#
_entry.id   AF-A0A7S7NS29-F1
#
_cell.length_a   1.000
_cell.length_b   1.000
_cell.length_c   1.000
_cell.angle_alpha   90.00
_cell.angle_beta   90.00
_cell.angle_gamma   90.00
#
_symmetry.space_group_name_H-M   'P 1'
#
loop_
_entity.id
_entity.type
_entity.pdbx_description
1 polymer ?
#
loop_
_entity_poly.entity_id
_entity_poly.type
_entity_poly.pdbx_seq_one_letter_code
_entity_poly.pdbx_strand_id
1 'polypeptide(L)'
;MSVYSQGSVRLGTSTAPIARAGFDADLVCQLPGYAWRSQPRNLFETVGEHLRALPGFRGDIQRKRRCWTLVFSPQFHVDVTPAIANENSQKEDVLVFDGPSQDWRISNPSGYAYWFNKRQRARAHCSAMPLVAVVQLLKRRRDLLLNGPDAPNSIVITTLAASVYSGEPTIVEALSNVLRGMLAALEGFDKHSAVTNPVTPSEVYSENWIGNSSAIKLFCRFLKDLQSRLAFAESARCEGQAAQHLHELFGVERGSIN
;
A
#
# COMPACT_ATOMS: atom_id res chain seq x y z
N MET A 1 7.62 -14.28 -20.72
CA MET A 1 7.95 -13.35 -19.62
C MET A 1 6.99 -12.17 -19.71
N SER A 2 6.40 -11.77 -18.60
CA SER A 2 5.54 -10.58 -18.52
C SER A 2 6.03 -9.67 -17.41
N VAL A 3 5.91 -8.36 -17.62
CA VAL A 3 6.20 -7.35 -16.60
C VAL A 3 4.97 -6.47 -16.47
N TYR A 4 4.50 -6.27 -15.25
CA TYR A 4 3.31 -5.47 -14.99
C TYR A 4 3.44 -4.71 -13.67
N SER A 5 2.76 -3.57 -13.57
CA SER A 5 2.76 -2.77 -12.35
C SER A 5 1.95 -3.43 -11.24
N GLN A 6 2.29 -3.11 -9.99
CA GLN A 6 1.51 -3.45 -8.80
C GLN A 6 1.52 -2.26 -7.84
N GLY A 7 1.02 -2.49 -6.61
CA GLY A 7 1.12 -1.51 -5.54
C GLY A 7 0.40 -0.20 -5.86
N SER A 8 0.93 0.91 -5.32
CA SER A 8 0.21 2.19 -5.34
C SER A 8 -0.04 2.74 -6.74
N VAL A 9 0.91 2.52 -7.67
CA VAL A 9 0.81 2.96 -9.06
C VAL A 9 -0.37 2.26 -9.75
N ARG A 10 -0.50 0.94 -9.60
CA ARG A 10 -1.59 0.18 -10.22
C ARG A 10 -2.97 0.51 -9.64
N LEU A 11 -3.02 0.90 -8.37
CA LEU A 11 -4.27 1.24 -7.68
C LEU A 11 -4.66 2.72 -7.86
N GLY A 12 -3.78 3.55 -8.46
CA GLY A 12 -3.96 5.00 -8.54
C GLY A 12 -3.85 5.70 -7.18
N THR A 13 -3.24 5.07 -6.17
CA THR A 13 -3.14 5.58 -4.79
C THR A 13 -1.75 6.13 -4.45
N SER A 14 -0.90 6.38 -5.46
CA SER A 14 0.39 7.05 -5.28
C SER A 14 0.17 8.44 -4.70
N THR A 15 1.01 8.83 -3.74
CA THR A 15 0.98 10.15 -3.09
C THR A 15 2.17 10.97 -3.57
N ALA A 16 1.98 12.27 -3.77
CA ALA A 16 3.09 13.16 -4.12
C ALA A 16 4.18 13.09 -3.04
N PRO A 17 5.46 12.96 -3.43
CA PRO A 17 6.61 13.06 -2.53
C PRO A 17 6.49 14.27 -1.59
N ILE A 18 6.67 14.05 -0.29
CA ILE A 18 7.12 15.12 0.62
C ILE A 18 8.64 15.17 0.46
N ALA A 19 9.31 16.28 0.83
CA ALA A 19 10.78 16.38 0.84
C ALA A 19 11.53 15.19 1.52
N ARG A 20 10.82 14.31 2.26
CA ARG A 20 11.32 13.10 2.91
C ARG A 20 10.75 11.76 2.38
N ALA A 21 9.77 11.77 1.48
CA ALA A 21 9.10 10.58 0.97
C ALA A 21 9.35 10.44 -0.53
N GLY A 22 9.81 9.27 -0.98
CA GLY A 22 10.02 8.98 -2.40
C GLY A 22 8.73 8.62 -3.15
N PHE A 23 8.81 8.63 -4.47
CA PHE A 23 7.88 7.97 -5.36
C PHE A 23 8.38 6.56 -5.65
N ASP A 24 7.48 5.59 -5.48
CA ASP A 24 7.81 4.17 -5.54
C ASP A 24 6.95 3.55 -6.66
N ALA A 25 7.61 2.93 -7.63
CA ALA A 25 6.93 2.11 -8.63
C ALA A 25 7.22 0.63 -8.39
N ASP A 26 6.18 -0.14 -8.11
CA ASP A 26 6.29 -1.58 -7.92
C ASP A 26 6.01 -2.31 -9.24
N LEU A 27 6.94 -3.16 -9.66
CA LEU A 27 6.83 -4.03 -10.83
C LEU A 27 6.91 -5.49 -10.40
N VAL A 28 6.06 -6.32 -11.00
CA VAL A 28 6.21 -7.77 -10.96
C VAL A 28 6.86 -8.21 -12.26
N CYS A 29 7.96 -8.96 -12.15
CA CYS A 29 8.66 -9.59 -13.26
C CYS A 29 8.33 -11.08 -13.25
N GLN A 30 7.32 -11.48 -14.03
CA GLN A 30 6.85 -12.86 -14.09
C GLN A 30 7.58 -13.65 -15.17
N LEU A 31 8.34 -14.65 -14.72
CA LEU A 31 9.18 -15.53 -15.51
C LEU A 31 8.50 -16.89 -15.74
N PRO A 32 8.85 -17.63 -16.81
CA PRO A 32 8.37 -18.99 -17.03
C PRO A 32 8.78 -19.92 -15.86
N GLY A 33 7.84 -20.67 -15.28
CA GLY A 33 8.04 -21.34 -13.99
C GLY A 33 8.87 -22.63 -13.99
N TYR A 34 8.89 -23.37 -15.11
CA TYR A 34 9.42 -24.74 -15.17
C TYR A 34 10.85 -24.89 -14.64
N ALA A 35 11.76 -23.99 -15.01
CA ALA A 35 13.17 -24.05 -14.61
C ALA A 35 13.42 -23.62 -13.15
N TRP A 36 12.48 -22.89 -12.54
CA TRP A 36 12.72 -22.18 -11.28
C TRP A 36 11.96 -22.74 -10.10
N ARG A 37 10.99 -23.64 -10.33
CA ARG A 37 10.05 -24.09 -9.30
C ARG A 37 10.74 -24.64 -8.04
N SER A 38 11.88 -25.31 -8.19
CA SER A 38 12.71 -25.85 -7.10
C SER A 38 13.85 -24.94 -6.66
N GLN A 39 13.98 -23.74 -7.24
CA GLN A 39 15.13 -22.85 -7.06
C GLN A 39 14.71 -21.37 -6.82
N PRO A 40 13.87 -21.08 -5.82
CA PRO A 40 13.37 -19.73 -5.55
C PRO A 40 14.48 -18.69 -5.37
N ARG A 41 15.52 -19.04 -4.60
CA ARG A 41 16.70 -18.19 -4.40
C ARG A 41 17.45 -17.93 -5.72
N ASN A 42 17.71 -18.97 -6.51
CA ASN A 42 18.50 -18.81 -7.73
C ASN A 42 17.78 -17.92 -8.74
N LEU A 43 16.46 -18.05 -8.88
CA LEU A 43 15.66 -17.11 -9.67
C LEU A 43 15.84 -15.68 -9.16
N PHE A 44 15.70 -15.48 -7.85
CA PHE A 44 15.79 -14.15 -7.26
C PHE A 44 17.16 -13.50 -7.48
N GLU A 45 18.25 -14.22 -7.22
CA GLU A 45 19.62 -13.71 -7.39
C GLU A 45 19.97 -13.53 -8.88
N THR A 46 19.54 -14.45 -9.76
CA THR A 46 19.73 -14.32 -11.22
C THR A 46 19.09 -13.04 -11.75
N VAL A 47 17.85 -12.72 -11.33
CA VAL A 47 17.23 -11.45 -11.72
C VAL A 47 18.03 -10.26 -11.18
N GLY A 48 18.52 -10.32 -9.95
CA GLY A 48 19.40 -9.28 -9.38
C GLY A 48 20.67 -9.05 -10.18
N GLU A 49 21.32 -10.12 -10.65
CA GLU A 49 22.51 -10.06 -11.52
C GLU A 49 22.18 -9.38 -12.86
N HIS A 50 21.08 -9.76 -13.50
CA HIS A 50 20.64 -9.15 -14.75
C HIS A 50 20.31 -7.66 -14.58
N LEU A 51 19.66 -7.29 -13.46
CA LEU A 51 19.38 -5.90 -13.14
C LEU A 51 20.68 -5.10 -12.97
N ARG A 52 21.69 -5.64 -12.28
CA ARG A 52 23.00 -4.97 -12.12
C ARG A 52 23.79 -4.86 -13.42
N ALA A 53 23.56 -5.76 -14.35
CA ALA A 53 24.17 -5.74 -15.67
C ALA A 53 23.40 -4.86 -16.69
N LEU A 54 22.32 -4.18 -16.29
CA LEU A 54 21.50 -3.38 -17.21
C LEU A 54 22.32 -2.30 -17.92
N PRO A 55 22.42 -2.34 -19.26
CA PRO A 55 23.10 -1.30 -20.01
C PRO A 55 22.43 0.06 -19.80
N GLY A 56 23.24 1.07 -19.48
CA GLY A 56 22.78 2.45 -19.34
C GLY A 56 22.19 2.82 -17.98
N PHE A 57 21.86 1.86 -17.11
CA PHE A 57 21.53 2.19 -15.71
C PHE A 57 22.81 2.60 -14.96
N ARG A 58 22.71 3.64 -14.14
CA ARG A 58 23.82 4.22 -13.36
C ARG A 58 23.51 4.36 -11.88
N GLY A 59 22.28 4.02 -11.48
CA GLY A 59 21.82 4.07 -10.10
C GLY A 59 22.30 2.87 -9.28
N ASP A 60 21.95 2.90 -7.99
CA ASP A 60 22.20 1.78 -7.09
C ASP A 60 21.12 0.70 -7.24
N ILE A 61 21.50 -0.57 -7.05
CA ILE A 61 20.56 -1.70 -7.06
C ILE A 61 20.64 -2.43 -5.74
N GLN A 62 19.57 -2.30 -4.96
CA GLN A 62 19.52 -2.78 -3.59
C GLN A 62 18.71 -4.06 -3.50
N ARG A 63 19.28 -5.05 -2.81
CA ARG A 63 18.56 -6.26 -2.42
C ARG A 63 17.59 -5.93 -1.29
N LYS A 64 16.31 -6.25 -1.44
CA LYS A 64 15.31 -6.21 -0.37
C LYS A 64 14.81 -7.62 -0.06
N ARG A 65 13.78 -7.72 0.80
CA ARG A 65 13.23 -8.98 1.29
C ARG A 65 12.70 -9.89 0.16
N ARG A 66 11.99 -9.31 -0.81
CA ARG A 66 11.28 -10.01 -1.88
C ARG A 66 11.47 -9.38 -3.27
N CYS A 67 12.14 -8.23 -3.33
CA CYS A 67 12.34 -7.45 -4.55
C CYS A 67 13.77 -6.91 -4.64
N TRP A 68 14.09 -6.40 -5.81
CA TRP A 68 15.28 -5.61 -6.09
C TRP A 68 14.86 -4.16 -6.35
N THR A 69 15.43 -3.22 -5.61
CA THR A 69 15.13 -1.79 -5.75
C THR A 69 16.15 -1.13 -6.66
N LEU A 70 15.70 -0.55 -7.78
CA LEU A 70 16.50 0.32 -8.63
C LEU A 70 16.34 1.76 -8.14
N VAL A 71 17.43 2.33 -7.63
CA VAL A 71 17.44 3.69 -7.07
C VAL A 71 17.88 4.67 -8.15
N PHE A 72 16.92 5.42 -8.70
CA PHE A 72 17.20 6.47 -9.68
C PHE A 72 17.57 7.79 -9.02
N SER A 73 16.94 8.11 -7.89
CA SER A 73 17.28 9.25 -7.03
C SER A 73 16.81 8.97 -5.60
N PRO A 74 17.20 9.78 -4.59
CA PRO A 74 16.69 9.63 -3.23
C PRO A 74 15.16 9.68 -3.11
N GLN A 75 14.48 10.29 -4.09
CA GLN A 75 13.02 10.44 -4.12
C GLN A 75 12.34 9.60 -5.20
N PHE A 76 13.06 8.74 -5.93
CA PHE A 76 12.47 7.93 -6.98
C PHE A 76 13.14 6.57 -7.06
N HIS A 77 12.37 5.51 -6.79
CA HIS A 77 12.85 4.15 -6.90
C HIS A 77 11.80 3.22 -7.54
N VAL A 78 12.31 2.15 -8.14
CA VAL A 78 11.50 1.11 -8.78
C VAL A 78 11.82 -0.22 -8.13
N ASP A 79 10.82 -0.85 -7.53
CA ASP A 79 10.94 -2.17 -6.93
C ASP A 79 10.53 -3.25 -7.93
N VAL A 80 11.44 -4.14 -8.27
CA VAL A 80 11.19 -5.27 -9.17
C VAL A 80 11.09 -6.54 -8.34
N THR A 81 9.90 -7.14 -8.28
CA THR A 81 9.61 -8.41 -7.62
C THR A 81 9.68 -9.55 -8.64
N PRO A 82 10.71 -10.42 -8.59
CA PRO A 82 10.73 -11.63 -9.41
C PRO A 82 9.62 -12.59 -8.99
N ALA A 83 8.92 -13.15 -9.97
CA ALA A 83 7.81 -14.06 -9.72
C ALA A 83 7.72 -15.17 -10.78
N ILE A 84 7.07 -16.27 -10.43
CA ILE A 84 6.60 -17.29 -11.38
C ILE A 84 5.10 -17.53 -11.19
N ALA A 85 4.42 -18.07 -12.20
CA ALA A 85 3.03 -18.47 -12.06
C ALA A 85 2.89 -19.56 -10.98
N ASN A 86 1.85 -19.48 -10.16
CA ASN A 86 1.45 -20.60 -9.31
C ASN A 86 0.49 -21.51 -10.11
N GLU A 87 1.05 -22.53 -10.77
CA GLU A 87 0.28 -23.48 -11.61
C GLU A 87 -0.80 -24.26 -10.82
N ASN A 88 -0.69 -24.30 -9.49
CA ASN A 88 -1.68 -24.94 -8.61
C ASN A 88 -2.84 -24.00 -8.24
N SER A 89 -2.85 -22.75 -8.71
CA SER A 89 -3.88 -21.76 -8.38
C SER A 89 -4.93 -21.62 -9.47
N GLN A 90 -6.20 -21.51 -9.05
CA GLN A 90 -7.31 -21.13 -9.93
C GLN A 90 -7.53 -19.60 -10.02
N LYS A 91 -6.74 -18.80 -9.29
CA LYS A 91 -6.92 -17.35 -9.15
C LYS A 91 -5.78 -16.53 -9.74
N GLU A 92 -4.96 -17.13 -10.61
CA GLU A 92 -3.76 -16.50 -11.18
C GLU A 92 -2.76 -16.00 -10.10
N ASP A 93 -2.66 -16.71 -8.97
CA ASP A 93 -1.63 -16.40 -7.97
C ASP A 93 -0.23 -16.53 -8.58
N VAL A 94 0.71 -15.80 -8.01
CA VAL A 94 2.14 -15.90 -8.31
C VAL A 94 2.91 -16.39 -7.09
N LEU A 95 4.07 -16.98 -7.34
CA LEU A 95 5.05 -17.32 -6.32
C LEU A 95 6.17 -16.30 -6.35
N VAL A 96 6.44 -15.68 -5.20
CA VAL A 96 7.52 -14.71 -5.00
C VAL A 96 8.51 -15.26 -3.99
N PHE A 97 9.79 -14.96 -4.16
CA PHE A 97 10.82 -15.35 -3.18
C PHE A 97 10.63 -14.59 -1.86
N ASP A 98 10.73 -15.28 -0.73
CA ASP A 98 10.77 -14.66 0.60
C ASP A 98 12.13 -14.85 1.27
N GLY A 99 12.87 -13.76 1.44
CA GLY A 99 14.21 -13.77 2.02
C GLY A 99 14.32 -14.48 3.38
N PRO A 100 13.39 -14.31 4.34
CA PRO A 100 13.45 -15.01 5.62
C PRO A 100 13.25 -16.52 5.52
N SER A 101 12.24 -17.00 4.77
CA SER A 101 12.00 -18.44 4.62
C SER A 101 12.94 -19.11 3.63
N GLN A 102 13.60 -18.32 2.77
CA GLN A 102 14.39 -18.80 1.63
C GLN A 102 13.59 -19.63 0.61
N ASP A 103 12.27 -19.49 0.62
CA ASP A 103 11.35 -20.28 -0.20
C ASP A 103 10.30 -19.38 -0.87
N TRP A 104 9.43 -19.99 -1.67
CA TRP A 104 8.29 -19.37 -2.28
C TRP A 104 7.25 -18.92 -1.26
N ARG A 105 6.64 -17.79 -1.56
CA ARG A 105 5.44 -17.28 -0.91
C ARG A 105 4.39 -16.99 -1.97
N ILE A 106 3.15 -17.36 -1.69
CA ILE A 106 2.03 -17.09 -2.59
C ILE A 106 1.65 -15.61 -2.44
N SER A 107 1.44 -14.94 -3.57
CA SER A 107 0.91 -13.57 -3.65
C SER A 107 -0.07 -13.45 -4.82
N ASN A 108 -0.92 -12.43 -4.80
CA ASN A 108 -1.82 -12.17 -5.92
C ASN A 108 -2.01 -10.66 -6.18
N PRO A 109 -1.01 -10.00 -6.78
CA PRO A 109 -1.07 -8.56 -7.04
C PRO A 109 -2.19 -8.16 -8.00
N SER A 110 -2.45 -9.00 -9.02
CA SER A 110 -3.51 -8.75 -10.00
C SER A 110 -4.91 -8.90 -9.41
N GLY A 111 -5.14 -9.96 -8.63
CA GLY A 111 -6.35 -10.19 -7.89
C GLY A 111 -6.61 -9.11 -6.84
N TYR A 112 -5.58 -8.68 -6.10
CA TYR A 112 -5.71 -7.57 -5.15
C TYR A 112 -6.14 -6.27 -5.84
N ALA A 113 -5.52 -5.93 -6.98
CA ALA A 113 -5.91 -4.76 -7.76
C ALA A 113 -7.35 -4.86 -8.28
N TYR A 114 -7.77 -6.03 -8.76
CA TYR A 114 -9.16 -6.28 -9.16
C TYR A 114 -10.14 -6.13 -7.99
N TRP A 115 -9.82 -6.69 -6.82
CA TRP A 115 -10.61 -6.56 -5.60
C TRP A 115 -10.76 -5.09 -5.20
N PHE A 116 -9.67 -4.32 -5.15
CA PHE A 116 -9.70 -2.90 -4.80
C PHE A 116 -10.55 -2.09 -5.78
N ASN A 117 -10.37 -2.30 -7.09
CA ASN A 117 -11.16 -1.64 -8.13
C ASN A 117 -12.67 -1.98 -8.00
N LYS A 118 -13.01 -3.19 -7.56
CA LYS A 118 -14.41 -3.55 -7.28
C LYS A 118 -14.97 -2.79 -6.08
N ARG A 119 -14.18 -2.57 -5.01
CA ARG A 119 -14.56 -1.75 -3.86
C ARG A 119 -14.84 -0.30 -4.28
N GLN A 120 -14.06 0.20 -5.23
CA GLN A 120 -14.23 1.54 -5.79
C GLN A 120 -15.48 1.68 -6.68
N ARG A 121 -15.78 0.68 -7.51
CA ARG A 121 -16.87 0.70 -8.50
C ARG A 121 -18.26 0.38 -7.94
N ALA A 122 -18.41 0.25 -6.62
CA ALA A 122 -19.71 -0.03 -6.00
C ALA A 122 -20.79 1.03 -6.32
N ARG A 123 -20.42 2.22 -6.79
CA ARG A 123 -21.32 3.20 -7.45
C ARG A 123 -20.65 3.87 -8.66
N ALA A 124 -21.18 3.62 -9.85
CA ALA A 124 -20.54 3.87 -11.16
C ALA A 124 -20.52 5.34 -11.67
N HIS A 125 -20.66 6.37 -10.83
CA HIS A 125 -20.92 7.74 -11.35
C HIS A 125 -20.18 8.89 -10.64
N CYS A 126 -19.18 8.62 -9.80
CA CYS A 126 -18.38 9.68 -9.17
C CYS A 126 -17.00 9.81 -9.84
N SER A 127 -16.78 10.91 -10.56
CA SER A 127 -15.48 11.26 -11.17
C SER A 127 -14.35 11.40 -10.14
N ALA A 128 -14.69 11.76 -8.90
CA ALA A 128 -13.74 12.08 -7.83
C ALA A 128 -13.08 10.87 -7.16
N MET A 129 -13.43 9.63 -7.53
CA MET A 129 -12.85 8.39 -6.97
C MET A 129 -12.59 8.44 -5.45
N PRO A 130 -13.63 8.62 -4.58
CA PRO A 130 -13.45 8.98 -3.17
C PRO A 130 -12.55 8.04 -2.37
N LEU A 131 -12.65 6.73 -2.59
CA LEU A 131 -11.79 5.74 -1.92
C LEU A 131 -10.30 5.99 -2.19
N VAL A 132 -9.91 6.30 -3.43
CA VAL A 132 -8.52 6.58 -3.78
C VAL A 132 -8.02 7.82 -3.05
N ALA A 133 -8.82 8.89 -3.05
CA ALA A 133 -8.49 10.12 -2.33
C ALA A 133 -8.34 9.87 -0.82
N VAL A 134 -9.24 9.10 -0.21
CA VAL A 134 -9.15 8.71 1.22
C VAL A 134 -7.86 7.94 1.50
N VAL A 135 -7.50 6.94 0.68
CA VAL A 135 -6.25 6.20 0.85
C VAL A 135 -5.04 7.14 0.74
N GLN A 136 -5.03 8.05 -0.23
CA GLN A 136 -3.96 9.03 -0.40
C GLN A 136 -3.83 9.97 0.80
N LEU A 137 -4.95 10.50 1.32
CA LEU A 137 -4.98 11.36 2.51
C LEU A 137 -4.48 10.65 3.76
N LEU A 138 -4.87 9.37 3.96
CA LEU A 138 -4.39 8.56 5.08
C LEU A 138 -2.88 8.30 4.98
N LYS A 139 -2.38 7.93 3.80
CA LYS A 139 -0.95 7.74 3.55
C LYS A 139 -0.16 9.03 3.76
N ARG A 140 -0.66 10.14 3.22
CA ARG A 140 -0.06 11.48 3.37
C ARG A 140 0.05 11.88 4.84
N ARG A 141 -1.03 11.74 5.61
CA ARG A 141 -1.01 12.03 7.06
C ARG A 141 -0.04 11.13 7.80
N ARG A 142 0.02 9.84 7.43
CA ARG A 142 1.00 8.89 7.99
C ARG A 142 2.42 9.39 7.73
N ASP A 143 2.75 9.77 6.49
CA ASP A 143 4.09 10.23 6.11
C ASP A 143 4.50 11.53 6.80
N LEU A 144 3.54 12.41 7.12
CA LEU A 144 3.79 13.66 7.86
C LEU A 144 4.13 13.42 9.34
N LEU A 145 3.57 12.38 9.96
CA LEU A 145 3.62 12.20 11.41
C LEU A 145 4.49 11.02 11.88
N LEU A 146 4.50 9.95 11.09
CA LEU A 146 5.01 8.66 11.51
C LEU A 146 6.19 8.26 10.63
N ASN A 147 7.27 7.83 11.30
CA ASN A 147 8.42 7.22 10.68
C ASN A 147 8.88 6.05 11.55
N GLY A 148 9.59 5.09 10.97
CA GLY A 148 10.15 3.94 11.66
C GLY A 148 9.35 2.64 11.49
N PRO A 149 9.81 1.55 12.14
CA PRO A 149 9.35 0.18 11.86
C PRO A 149 7.91 -0.13 12.28
N ASP A 150 7.37 0.66 13.22
CA ASP A 150 6.01 0.53 13.72
C ASP A 150 4.99 1.33 12.91
N ALA A 151 5.44 2.21 12.00
CA ALA A 151 4.53 2.96 11.15
C ALA A 151 3.71 1.99 10.28
N PRO A 152 2.38 2.21 10.13
CA PRO A 152 1.53 1.29 9.38
C PRO A 152 1.95 1.25 7.91
N ASN A 153 2.04 0.04 7.35
CA ASN A 153 2.36 -0.16 5.95
C ASN A 153 1.23 0.37 5.06
N SER A 154 1.58 0.94 3.89
CA SER A 154 0.61 1.46 2.93
C SER A 154 -0.44 0.41 2.53
N ILE A 155 -0.03 -0.85 2.37
CA ILE A 155 -0.93 -1.95 2.03
C ILE A 155 -1.95 -2.26 3.15
N VAL A 156 -1.58 -2.07 4.41
CA VAL A 156 -2.48 -2.24 5.56
C VAL A 156 -3.53 -1.12 5.59
N ILE A 157 -3.09 0.14 5.44
CA ILE A 157 -3.99 1.30 5.33
C ILE A 157 -4.97 1.10 4.19
N THR A 158 -4.45 0.76 3.00
CA THR A 158 -5.24 0.60 1.77
C THR A 158 -6.26 -0.53 1.91
N THR A 159 -5.85 -1.67 2.46
CA THR A 159 -6.72 -2.85 2.61
C THR A 159 -7.83 -2.58 3.61
N LEU A 160 -7.51 -2.04 4.79
CA LEU A 160 -8.53 -1.74 5.79
C LEU A 160 -9.51 -0.66 5.31
N ALA A 161 -9.00 0.42 4.70
CA ALA A 161 -9.85 1.47 4.15
C ALA A 161 -10.82 0.94 3.08
N ALA A 162 -10.31 0.17 2.12
CA ALA A 162 -11.15 -0.43 1.08
C ALA A 162 -12.15 -1.45 1.64
N SER A 163 -11.78 -2.23 2.66
CA SER A 163 -12.66 -3.22 3.29
C SER A 163 -13.89 -2.61 3.96
N VAL A 164 -13.78 -1.39 4.50
CA VAL A 164 -14.89 -0.71 5.20
C VAL A 164 -15.59 0.35 4.37
N TYR A 165 -14.98 0.79 3.26
CA TYR A 165 -15.57 1.74 2.32
C TYR A 165 -16.90 1.24 1.74
N SER A 166 -17.95 2.06 1.81
CA SER A 166 -19.32 1.64 1.48
C SER A 166 -19.88 2.34 0.23
N GLY A 167 -19.04 3.02 -0.55
CA GLY A 167 -19.45 3.70 -1.77
C GLY A 167 -19.96 5.12 -1.52
N GLU A 168 -19.43 5.79 -0.49
CA GLU A 168 -19.75 7.17 -0.13
C GLU A 168 -19.53 8.12 -1.33
N PRO A 169 -20.45 9.06 -1.58
CA PRO A 169 -20.44 9.94 -2.75
C PRO A 169 -19.39 11.05 -2.68
N THR A 170 -18.95 11.45 -1.49
CA THR A 170 -17.98 12.54 -1.30
C THR A 170 -16.74 12.06 -0.56
N ILE A 171 -15.61 12.77 -0.73
CA ILE A 171 -14.35 12.45 -0.06
C ILE A 171 -14.48 12.61 1.47
N VAL A 172 -15.22 13.62 1.93
CA VAL A 172 -15.42 13.90 3.37
C VAL A 172 -16.24 12.79 4.03
N GLU A 173 -17.39 12.43 3.44
CA GLU A 173 -18.20 11.31 3.94
C GLU A 173 -17.41 9.99 3.92
N ALA A 174 -16.69 9.74 2.82
CA ALA A 174 -15.84 8.57 2.68
C ALA A 174 -14.78 8.52 3.78
N LEU A 175 -14.07 9.62 4.02
CA LEU A 175 -13.02 9.68 5.04
C LEU A 175 -13.59 9.45 6.44
N SER A 176 -14.67 10.15 6.80
CA SER A 176 -15.31 10.04 8.12
C SER A 176 -15.83 8.62 8.40
N ASN A 177 -16.49 8.00 7.41
CA ASN A 177 -16.97 6.61 7.55
C ASN A 177 -15.84 5.58 7.54
N VAL A 178 -14.82 5.75 6.69
CA VAL A 178 -13.65 4.86 6.65
C VAL A 178 -12.90 4.90 7.98
N LEU A 179 -12.66 6.08 8.56
CA LEU A 179 -12.00 6.19 9.86
C LEU A 179 -12.79 5.47 10.96
N ARG A 180 -14.11 5.65 11.00
CA ARG A 180 -15.00 4.96 11.94
C ARG A 180 -14.96 3.44 11.74
N GLY A 181 -15.09 2.99 10.49
CA GLY A 181 -15.09 1.57 10.13
C GLY A 181 -13.76 0.89 10.42
N MET A 182 -12.63 1.55 10.13
CA MET A 182 -11.29 1.01 10.44
C MET A 182 -11.08 0.88 11.95
N LEU A 183 -11.52 1.86 12.74
CA LEU A 183 -11.46 1.78 14.20
C LEU A 183 -12.28 0.59 14.72
N ALA A 184 -13.52 0.44 14.25
CA ALA A 184 -14.37 -0.70 14.60
C ALA A 184 -13.76 -2.05 14.16
N ALA A 185 -13.19 -2.13 12.96
CA ALA A 185 -12.55 -3.34 12.45
C ALA A 185 -11.29 -3.74 13.24
N LEU A 186 -10.64 -2.77 13.91
CA LEU A 186 -9.49 -2.98 14.77
C LEU A 186 -9.87 -3.19 16.25
N GLU A 187 -11.16 -3.16 16.60
CA GLU A 187 -11.59 -3.50 17.96
C GLU A 187 -11.23 -4.96 18.27
N GLY A 188 -10.57 -5.17 19.42
CA GLY A 188 -10.11 -6.49 19.83
C GLY A 188 -8.83 -6.97 19.14
N PHE A 189 -8.25 -6.22 18.20
CA PHE A 189 -6.95 -6.57 17.63
C PHE A 189 -5.86 -6.59 18.70
N ASP A 190 -5.09 -7.68 18.72
CA ASP A 190 -3.97 -7.90 19.63
C ASP A 190 -2.74 -8.40 18.86
N LYS A 191 -1.71 -8.83 19.60
CA LYS A 191 -0.45 -9.35 19.02
C LYS A 191 -0.61 -10.64 18.20
N HIS A 192 -1.79 -11.27 18.18
CA HIS A 192 -2.11 -12.45 17.38
C HIS A 192 -2.95 -12.11 16.15
N SER A 193 -3.44 -10.87 16.07
CA SER A 193 -4.29 -10.39 14.99
C SER A 193 -3.44 -9.87 13.82
N ALA A 194 -3.96 -10.03 12.61
CA ALA A 194 -3.27 -9.55 11.41
C ALA A 194 -4.24 -9.14 10.30
N VAL A 195 -3.81 -8.18 9.49
CA VAL A 195 -4.43 -7.82 8.21
C VAL A 195 -3.80 -8.67 7.11
N THR A 196 -4.63 -9.35 6.35
CA THR A 196 -4.22 -10.28 5.27
C THR A 196 -4.70 -9.78 3.91
N ASN A 197 -4.15 -10.36 2.85
CA ASN A 197 -4.65 -10.14 1.50
C ASN A 197 -6.08 -10.71 1.38
N PRO A 198 -7.09 -9.90 1.02
CA PRO A 198 -8.48 -10.35 0.91
C PRO A 198 -8.72 -11.37 -0.21
N VAL A 199 -7.81 -11.47 -1.18
CA VAL A 199 -7.89 -12.44 -2.29
C VAL A 199 -7.14 -13.73 -1.96
N THR A 200 -6.03 -13.59 -1.22
CA THR A 200 -5.12 -14.68 -0.87
C THR A 200 -4.79 -14.60 0.64
N PRO A 201 -5.70 -15.04 1.54
CA PRO A 201 -5.57 -14.80 2.99
C PRO A 201 -4.31 -15.37 3.67
N SER A 202 -3.60 -16.30 3.02
CA SER A 202 -2.29 -16.79 3.47
C SER A 202 -1.18 -15.74 3.35
N GLU A 203 -1.37 -14.69 2.55
CA GLU A 203 -0.47 -13.55 2.45
C GLU A 203 -0.80 -12.52 3.54
N VAL A 204 -0.06 -12.58 4.64
CA VAL A 204 -0.18 -11.61 5.74
C VAL A 204 0.51 -10.28 5.38
N TYR A 205 -0.22 -9.16 5.44
CA TYR A 205 0.28 -7.81 5.14
C TYR A 205 0.82 -7.06 6.36
N SER A 206 0.34 -7.41 7.55
CA SER A 206 0.78 -6.82 8.82
C SER A 206 1.69 -7.76 9.62
N GLU A 207 2.68 -8.38 8.98
CA GLU A 207 3.57 -9.34 9.65
C GLU A 207 4.30 -8.72 10.85
N ASN A 208 4.60 -7.41 10.79
CA ASN A 208 5.23 -6.67 11.88
C ASN A 208 4.33 -6.43 13.10
N TRP A 209 3.04 -6.78 13.03
CA TRP A 209 2.11 -6.71 14.17
C TRP A 209 2.10 -8.00 14.99
N ILE A 210 2.48 -9.13 14.38
CA ILE A 210 2.48 -10.43 15.04
C ILE A 210 3.57 -10.43 16.11
N GLY A 211 3.18 -10.72 17.36
CA GLY A 211 4.06 -10.63 18.52
C GLY A 211 4.35 -9.20 18.99
N ASN A 212 3.87 -8.17 18.28
CA ASN A 212 4.13 -6.77 18.59
C ASN A 212 2.85 -5.91 18.64
N SER A 213 2.40 -5.60 19.87
CA SER A 213 1.24 -4.71 20.05
C SER A 213 1.52 -3.22 19.84
N SER A 214 2.78 -2.77 19.74
CA SER A 214 3.12 -1.33 19.62
C SER A 214 2.64 -0.76 18.29
N ALA A 215 2.86 -1.47 17.18
CA ALA A 215 2.45 -1.06 15.85
C ALA A 215 0.91 -0.92 15.74
N ILE A 216 0.17 -1.89 16.29
CA ILE A 216 -1.31 -1.84 16.35
C ILE A 216 -1.77 -0.64 17.17
N LYS A 217 -1.23 -0.46 18.38
CA LYS A 217 -1.57 0.66 19.27
C LYS A 217 -1.23 2.01 18.63
N LEU A 218 -0.09 2.12 17.95
CA LEU A 218 0.31 3.32 17.21
C LEU A 218 -0.69 3.63 16.11
N PHE A 219 -1.10 2.63 15.34
CA PHE A 219 -2.06 2.82 14.26
C PHE A 219 -3.45 3.21 14.77
N CYS A 220 -3.95 2.57 15.83
CA CYS A 220 -5.22 2.97 16.46
C CYS A 220 -5.17 4.40 17.00
N ARG A 221 -4.06 4.84 17.61
CA ARG A 221 -3.89 6.23 18.05
C ARG A 221 -3.89 7.20 16.87
N PHE A 222 -3.20 6.86 15.79
CA PHE A 222 -3.17 7.64 14.55
C PHE A 222 -4.58 7.85 13.98
N LEU A 223 -5.38 6.79 13.88
CA LEU A 223 -6.76 6.87 13.37
C LEU A 223 -7.66 7.72 14.29
N LYS A 224 -7.53 7.58 15.61
CA LYS A 224 -8.29 8.37 16.60
C LYS A 224 -7.93 9.86 16.54
N ASP A 225 -6.65 10.22 16.44
CA ASP A 225 -6.22 11.62 16.27
C ASP A 225 -6.81 12.22 15.00
N LEU A 226 -6.71 11.51 13.88
CA LEU A 226 -7.23 11.98 12.60
C LEU A 226 -8.76 12.14 12.63
N GLN A 227 -9.49 11.19 13.22
CA GLN A 227 -10.95 11.29 13.36
C GLN A 227 -11.36 12.51 14.20
N SER A 228 -10.72 12.73 15.36
CA SER A 228 -11.02 13.88 16.22
C SER A 228 -10.73 15.21 15.52
N ARG A 229 -9.62 15.31 14.79
CA ARG A 229 -9.25 16.53 14.05
C ARG A 229 -10.14 16.78 12.84
N LEU A 230 -10.59 15.73 12.16
CA LEU A 230 -11.55 15.86 11.07
C LEU A 230 -12.89 16.39 11.60
N ALA A 231 -13.41 15.81 12.69
CA ALA A 231 -14.62 16.29 13.34
C ALA A 231 -14.52 17.76 13.78
N PHE A 232 -13.35 18.17 14.28
CA PHE A 232 -13.08 19.58 14.59
C PHE A 232 -13.12 20.47 13.34
N ALA A 233 -12.50 20.06 12.24
CA ALA A 233 -12.53 20.79 10.97
C ALA A 233 -13.94 20.89 10.38
N GLU A 234 -14.75 19.83 10.49
CA GLU A 234 -16.16 19.81 10.08
C GLU A 234 -17.03 20.76 10.92
N SER A 235 -16.65 21.01 12.18
CA SER A 235 -17.34 21.95 13.07
C SER A 235 -16.98 23.43 12.87
N ALA A 236 -16.07 23.73 11.94
CA ALA A 236 -15.59 25.09 11.69
C ALA A 236 -16.73 26.03 11.25
N ARG A 237 -16.69 27.29 11.72
CA ARG A 237 -17.77 28.26 11.50
C ARG A 237 -17.70 28.95 10.14
N CYS A 238 -16.57 28.87 9.47
CA CYS A 238 -16.38 29.42 8.14
C CYS A 238 -15.40 28.57 7.31
N GLU A 239 -15.47 28.73 5.98
CA GLU A 239 -14.64 27.99 5.03
C GLU A 239 -13.13 28.20 5.25
N GLY A 240 -12.73 29.42 5.63
CA GLY A 240 -11.32 29.74 5.92
C GLY A 240 -10.76 28.94 7.08
N GLN A 241 -11.53 28.77 8.16
CA GLN A 241 -11.15 27.95 9.31
C GLN A 241 -11.08 26.46 8.94
N ALA A 242 -12.09 25.96 8.22
CA ALA A 242 -12.09 24.58 7.73
C ALA A 242 -10.85 24.29 6.86
N ALA A 243 -10.53 25.20 5.93
CA ALA A 243 -9.38 25.09 5.05
C ALA A 243 -8.05 25.09 5.83
N GLN A 244 -7.92 25.93 6.87
CA GLN A 244 -6.75 25.94 7.73
C GLN A 244 -6.57 24.59 8.45
N HIS A 245 -7.63 24.03 9.03
CA HIS A 245 -7.56 22.74 9.72
C HIS A 245 -7.24 21.58 8.76
N LEU A 246 -7.81 21.58 7.55
CA LEU A 246 -7.48 20.59 6.52
C LEU A 246 -6.03 20.74 6.04
N HIS A 247 -5.51 21.95 5.94
CA HIS A 247 -4.11 22.20 5.62
C HIS A 247 -3.17 21.65 6.71
N GLU A 248 -3.46 21.91 7.98
CA GLU A 248 -2.71 21.35 9.13
C GLU A 248 -2.78 19.81 9.18
N LEU A 249 -3.88 19.23 8.70
CA LEU A 249 -4.05 17.79 8.62
C LEU A 249 -3.18 17.17 7.53
N PHE A 250 -3.26 17.64 6.29
CA PHE A 250 -2.71 16.93 5.14
C PHE A 250 -1.53 17.62 4.46
N GLY A 251 -1.21 18.87 4.84
CA GLY A 251 -0.16 19.67 4.23
C GLY A 251 -0.39 19.90 2.74
N VAL A 252 -1.64 20.17 2.35
CA VAL A 252 -2.07 20.41 0.96
C VAL A 252 -2.31 21.91 0.78
N GLU A 253 -1.61 22.56 -0.15
CA GLU A 253 -1.90 23.92 -0.58
C GLU A 253 -3.07 23.91 -1.59
N ARG A 254 -3.91 24.95 -1.57
CA ARG A 254 -5.13 25.08 -2.42
C ARG A 254 -4.88 24.97 -3.94
N GLY A 255 -3.64 24.91 -4.43
CA GLY A 255 -3.29 24.95 -5.85
C GLY A 255 -3.13 23.60 -6.57
N SER A 256 -3.32 22.44 -5.91
CA SER A 256 -3.07 21.12 -6.52
C SER A 256 -4.32 20.31 -6.90
N ILE A 257 -5.51 20.93 -6.86
CA ILE A 257 -6.76 20.30 -7.30
C ILE A 257 -7.33 21.17 -8.42
N ASN A 258 -6.88 20.92 -9.64
CA ASN A 258 -7.53 21.29 -10.89
C ASN A 258 -7.76 20.02 -11.69
#